data_AF-A0A8T4SR88-F1
#
_entry.id   AF-A0A8T4SR88-F1
#
_cell.length_a   1.000
_cell.length_b   1.000
_cell.length_c   1.000
_cell.angle_alpha   90.00
_cell.angle_beta   90.00
_cell.angle_gamma   90.00
#
_symmetry.space_group_name_H-M   'P 1'
#
loop_
_entity.id
_entity.type
_entity.pdbx_description
1 polymer ?
#
loop_
_entity_poly.entity_id
_entity_poly.type
_entity_poly.pdbx_seq_one_letter_code
_entity_poly.pdbx_strand_id
1 'polypeptide(L)'
;MYEKYKIDIFSEIDRICDFPYELAIIDKTIDELKGKKGERIALKLLEIKKVKVIKTNKEGSVDKILKELFFTKENFGKETPKELNLKNIIIATNDRLLMKELKMPVIRLKQKKYLMIENVL
;
A
#
# COMPACT_ATOMS: atom_id res chain seq x y z
N MET A 1 8.51 2.31 -10.64
CA MET A 1 9.43 2.31 -9.48
C MET A 1 10.10 3.68 -9.35
N TYR A 2 10.39 4.15 -8.13
CA TYR A 2 10.86 5.50 -7.77
C TYR A 2 12.30 5.87 -8.23
N GLU A 3 12.76 5.43 -9.40
CA GLU A 3 14.12 5.73 -9.92
C GLU A 3 14.42 7.25 -10.05
N LYS A 4 13.40 8.12 -10.04
CA LYS A 4 13.58 9.57 -10.15
C LYS A 4 14.02 10.23 -8.85
N TYR A 5 13.86 9.56 -7.71
CA TYR A 5 14.15 10.12 -6.38
C TYR A 5 14.92 9.06 -5.60
N LYS A 6 16.18 9.38 -5.23
CA LYS A 6 17.09 8.50 -4.48
C LYS A 6 16.62 8.30 -3.02
N ILE A 7 15.40 7.80 -2.86
CA ILE A 7 14.72 7.60 -1.60
C ILE A 7 14.69 6.11 -1.35
N ASP A 8 15.24 5.71 -0.21
CA ASP A 8 15.03 4.38 0.31
C ASP A 8 13.66 4.32 0.98
N ILE A 9 12.69 3.75 0.27
CA ILE A 9 11.31 3.63 0.73
C ILE A 9 11.22 2.81 2.02
N PHE A 10 12.06 1.80 2.21
CA PHE A 10 11.99 0.95 3.39
C PHE A 10 12.53 1.66 4.61
N SER A 11 13.69 2.32 4.48
CA SER A 11 14.23 3.16 5.55
C SER A 11 13.25 4.28 5.92
N GLU A 12 12.53 4.83 4.96
CA GLU A 12 11.49 5.83 5.22
C GLU A 12 10.24 5.26 5.89
N ILE A 13 9.85 4.02 5.58
CA ILE A 13 8.80 3.29 6.31
C ILE A 13 9.23 3.05 7.75
N ASP A 14 10.45 2.54 7.96
CA ASP A 14 11.02 2.32 9.30
C ASP A 14 11.06 3.61 10.12
N ARG A 15 11.31 4.76 9.47
CA ARG A 15 11.33 6.08 10.12
C ARG A 15 9.95 6.55 10.56
N ILE A 16 8.89 6.28 9.80
CA ILE A 16 7.54 6.80 10.07
C ILE A 16 6.64 5.82 10.82
N CYS A 17 6.96 4.54 10.82
CA CYS A 17 6.22 3.50 11.52
C CYS A 17 6.95 3.16 12.82
N ASP A 18 6.72 3.93 13.88
CA ASP A 18 7.25 3.70 15.25
C ASP A 18 6.50 2.59 16.02
N PHE A 19 5.73 1.77 15.31
CA PHE A 19 4.93 0.66 15.82
C PHE A 19 5.22 -0.62 15.02
N PRO A 20 4.94 -1.82 15.57
CA PRO A 20 5.08 -3.06 14.83
C PRO A 20 4.18 -3.09 13.59
N TYR A 21 4.75 -3.44 12.44
CA TYR A 21 4.03 -3.47 11.16
C TYR A 21 4.43 -4.69 10.31
N GLU A 22 3.54 -5.07 9.39
CA GLU A 22 3.82 -6.04 8.33
C GLU A 22 3.60 -5.34 6.98
N LEU A 23 4.54 -5.51 6.05
CA LEU A 23 4.38 -4.99 4.69
C LEU A 23 3.63 -5.98 3.83
N ALA A 24 2.60 -5.49 3.15
CA ALA A 24 1.84 -6.27 2.19
C ALA A 24 1.67 -5.52 0.87
N ILE A 25 1.58 -6.27 -0.22
CA ILE A 25 1.28 -5.78 -1.57
C ILE A 25 0.16 -6.62 -2.18
N ILE A 26 -0.72 -5.96 -2.92
CA ILE A 26 -1.78 -6.65 -3.67
C ILE A 26 -1.14 -7.26 -4.93
N ASP A 27 -1.46 -8.52 -5.22
CA ASP A 27 -0.99 -9.25 -6.39
C ASP A 27 -1.15 -8.47 -7.70
N LYS A 28 -2.29 -7.80 -7.90
CA LYS A 28 -2.51 -6.97 -9.08
C LYS A 28 -1.61 -5.75 -9.19
N THR A 29 -1.12 -5.22 -8.08
CA THR A 29 -0.11 -4.15 -8.11
C THR A 29 1.23 -4.70 -8.63
N ILE A 30 1.53 -5.97 -8.35
CA ILE A 30 2.67 -6.66 -8.96
C ILE A 30 2.43 -6.83 -10.47
N ASP A 31 1.22 -7.16 -10.89
CA ASP A 31 0.89 -7.26 -12.32
C ASP A 31 0.99 -5.91 -13.05
N GLU A 32 0.54 -4.81 -12.44
CA GLU A 32 0.68 -3.45 -13.00
C GLU A 32 2.13 -2.99 -13.11
N LEU A 33 3.00 -3.53 -12.25
CA LEU A 33 4.42 -3.26 -12.25
C LEU A 33 5.13 -3.97 -13.42
N LYS A 34 4.55 -5.07 -13.94
CA LYS A 34 5.12 -5.80 -15.10
C LYS A 34 5.19 -4.90 -16.33
N GLY A 35 6.35 -4.88 -16.99
CA GLY A 35 6.59 -4.05 -18.17
C GLY A 35 6.84 -2.57 -17.86
N LYS A 36 6.91 -2.14 -16.59
CA LYS A 36 7.26 -0.76 -16.21
C LYS A 36 8.75 -0.60 -15.98
N LYS A 37 9.25 0.62 -16.20
CA LYS A 37 10.64 0.97 -15.88
C LYS A 37 10.91 0.76 -14.38
N GLY A 38 11.96 -0.01 -14.09
CA GLY A 38 12.35 -0.41 -12.74
C GLY A 38 11.63 -1.64 -12.19
N GLU A 39 10.85 -2.38 -12.99
CA GLU A 39 10.19 -3.62 -12.57
C GLU A 39 11.13 -4.59 -11.84
N ARG A 40 12.26 -4.95 -12.46
CA ARG A 40 13.21 -5.93 -11.90
C ARG A 40 13.71 -5.53 -10.52
N ILE A 41 14.04 -4.25 -10.35
CA ILE A 41 14.55 -3.73 -9.08
C ILE A 41 13.41 -3.75 -8.05
N ALA A 42 12.18 -3.39 -8.43
CA ALA A 42 11.03 -3.37 -7.53
C ALA A 42 10.67 -4.76 -7.04
N LEU A 43 10.59 -5.73 -7.93
CA LEU A 43 10.32 -7.13 -7.57
C LEU A 43 11.40 -7.68 -6.63
N LYS A 44 12.67 -7.42 -6.93
CA LYS A 44 13.80 -7.84 -6.08
C LYS A 44 13.76 -7.19 -4.69
N LEU A 45 13.37 -5.91 -4.61
CA LEU A 45 13.22 -5.22 -3.33
C LEU A 45 12.06 -5.81 -2.50
N LEU A 46 10.92 -6.11 -3.14
CA LEU A 46 9.79 -6.77 -2.47
C LEU A 46 10.18 -8.15 -1.92
N GLU A 47 10.97 -8.90 -2.67
CA GLU A 47 11.51 -10.21 -2.26
C GLU A 47 12.48 -10.09 -1.08
N ILE A 48 13.48 -9.20 -1.18
CA ILE A 48 14.48 -8.97 -0.11
C ILE A 48 13.80 -8.56 1.20
N LYS A 49 12.79 -7.70 1.12
CA LYS A 49 12.05 -7.19 2.27
C LYS A 49 10.90 -8.10 2.71
N LYS A 50 10.76 -9.28 2.08
CA LYS A 50 9.76 -10.31 2.40
C LYS A 50 8.34 -9.75 2.49
N VAL A 51 7.98 -8.86 1.55
CA VAL A 51 6.65 -8.24 1.51
C VAL A 51 5.61 -9.31 1.21
N LYS A 52 4.58 -9.41 2.06
CA LYS A 52 3.50 -10.38 1.92
C LYS A 52 2.64 -10.05 0.71
N VAL A 53 2.35 -11.05 -0.12
CA VAL A 53 1.46 -10.87 -1.27
C VAL A 53 0.03 -11.23 -0.87
N ILE A 54 -0.87 -10.25 -0.91
CA ILE A 54 -2.30 -10.44 -0.74
C ILE A 54 -2.85 -10.83 -2.11
N LYS A 55 -3.23 -12.11 -2.26
CA LYS A 55 -3.88 -12.62 -3.47
C LYS A 55 -5.33 -12.15 -3.53
N THR A 56 -5.74 -11.64 -4.68
CA THR A 56 -7.10 -11.14 -4.89
C THR A 56 -7.77 -11.92 -6.03
N ASN A 57 -8.75 -12.76 -5.68
CA ASN A 57 -9.49 -13.59 -6.64
C ASN A 57 -10.52 -12.83 -7.49
N LYS A 58 -10.66 -11.51 -7.30
CA LYS A 58 -11.69 -10.71 -7.95
C LYS A 58 -11.17 -10.13 -9.25
N GLU A 59 -11.91 -10.20 -10.35
CA GLU A 59 -11.60 -9.46 -11.59
C GLU A 59 -11.91 -7.96 -11.42
N GLY A 60 -11.05 -7.06 -11.93
CA GLY A 60 -11.23 -5.59 -11.81
C GLY A 60 -9.96 -4.78 -11.53
N SER A 61 -10.05 -3.45 -11.62
CA SER A 61 -8.96 -2.50 -11.30
C SER A 61 -8.53 -2.59 -9.82
N VAL A 62 -7.25 -2.35 -9.52
CA VAL A 62 -6.70 -2.28 -8.16
C VAL A 62 -7.50 -1.31 -7.30
N ASP A 63 -7.91 -0.17 -7.85
CA ASP A 63 -8.71 0.83 -7.13
C ASP A 63 -10.07 0.29 -6.70
N LYS A 64 -10.72 -0.53 -7.53
CA LYS A 64 -12.00 -1.15 -7.21
C LYS A 64 -11.84 -2.17 -6.08
N ILE A 65 -10.75 -2.93 -6.10
CA ILE A 65 -10.42 -3.90 -5.05
C ILE A 65 -10.09 -3.19 -3.74
N LEU A 66 -9.30 -2.12 -3.78
CA LEU A 66 -9.04 -1.28 -2.61
C LEU A 66 -10.34 -0.73 -2.04
N LYS A 67 -11.25 -0.24 -2.90
CA LYS A 67 -12.60 0.20 -2.51
C LYS A 67 -13.41 -0.90 -1.84
N GLU A 68 -13.46 -2.08 -2.42
CA GLU A 68 -14.23 -3.18 -1.85
C GLU A 68 -13.62 -3.73 -0.54
N LEU A 69 -12.29 -3.77 -0.43
CA LEU A 69 -11.59 -4.24 0.77
C LEU A 69 -11.62 -3.24 1.93
N PHE A 70 -11.54 -1.94 1.63
CA PHE A 70 -11.22 -0.91 2.63
C PHE A 70 -12.27 0.22 2.77
N PHE A 71 -13.19 0.39 1.81
CA PHE A 71 -14.13 1.54 1.80
C PHE A 71 -15.57 1.19 2.15
N THR A 72 -15.93 -0.09 2.27
CA THR A 72 -17.28 -0.47 2.67
C THR A 72 -17.42 -0.33 4.19
N LYS A 73 -18.20 0.67 4.63
CA LYS A 73 -18.62 0.85 6.04
C LYS A 73 -19.22 -0.42 6.66
N GLU A 74 -19.77 -1.32 5.85
CA GLU A 74 -20.33 -2.60 6.28
C GLU A 74 -19.30 -3.73 6.49
N ASN A 75 -18.08 -3.59 5.96
CA ASN A 75 -16.97 -4.54 6.16
C ASN A 75 -16.02 -4.14 7.29
N PHE A 76 -16.28 -3.02 7.97
CA PHE A 76 -15.64 -2.69 9.24
C PHE A 76 -16.10 -3.72 10.30
N GLY A 77 -15.42 -4.87 10.34
CA GLY A 77 -15.74 -6.00 11.23
C GLY A 77 -16.44 -7.20 10.57
N LYS A 78 -16.46 -7.34 9.24
CA LYS A 78 -16.92 -8.57 8.57
C LYS A 78 -15.84 -9.16 7.66
N GLU A 79 -15.81 -10.50 7.61
CA GLU A 79 -14.75 -11.37 7.11
C GLU A 79 -14.23 -11.03 5.70
N THR A 80 -13.37 -10.00 5.62
CA THR A 80 -12.22 -9.93 4.70
C THR A 80 -11.19 -10.96 5.18
N PRO A 81 -10.36 -11.58 4.31
CA PRO A 81 -9.64 -12.83 4.54
C PRO A 81 -9.27 -13.02 6.02
N LYS A 82 -10.14 -13.74 6.75
CA LYS A 82 -10.31 -14.03 8.21
C LYS A 82 -9.52 -13.32 9.33
N GLU A 83 -8.57 -12.45 9.04
CA GLU A 83 -7.50 -12.01 9.96
C GLU A 83 -7.14 -10.52 9.81
N LEU A 84 -7.65 -9.81 8.78
CA LEU A 84 -7.32 -8.40 8.57
C LEU A 84 -8.25 -7.49 9.39
N ASN A 85 -7.80 -7.05 10.56
CA ASN A 85 -8.47 -5.99 11.30
C ASN A 85 -8.28 -4.65 10.57
N LEU A 86 -9.31 -4.21 9.83
CA LEU A 86 -9.28 -2.99 9.01
C LEU A 86 -8.96 -1.71 9.79
N LYS A 87 -9.03 -1.73 11.13
CA LYS A 87 -8.60 -0.62 11.99
C LYS A 87 -7.08 -0.40 12.02
N ASN A 88 -6.30 -1.43 11.68
CA ASN A 88 -4.84 -1.43 11.81
C ASN A 88 -4.13 -1.43 10.44
N ILE A 89 -4.78 -0.88 9.41
CA ILE A 89 -4.26 -0.86 8.05
C ILE A 89 -3.93 0.57 7.65
N ILE A 90 -2.73 0.74 7.10
CA ILE A 90 -2.27 2.00 6.54
C ILE A 90 -2.00 1.76 5.07
N ILE A 91 -2.65 2.55 4.21
CA ILE A 91 -2.50 2.40 2.76
C ILE A 91 -1.35 3.29 2.30
N ALA A 92 -0.42 2.75 1.51
CA ALA A 92 0.63 3.54 0.88
C ALA A 92 0.25 3.91 -0.56
N THR A 93 -0.09 5.18 -0.82
CA THR A 93 -0.45 5.66 -2.16
C THR A 93 -0.10 7.13 -2.38
N ASN A 94 0.15 7.51 -3.63
CA ASN A 94 0.31 8.90 -4.05
C ASN A 94 -0.87 9.40 -4.89
N ASP A 95 -1.89 8.57 -5.13
CA ASP A 95 -3.07 8.96 -5.90
C ASP A 95 -3.94 9.93 -5.10
N ARG A 96 -4.11 11.16 -5.61
CA ARG A 96 -4.85 12.21 -4.92
C ARG A 96 -6.35 11.93 -4.81
N LEU A 97 -6.94 11.23 -5.77
CA LEU A 97 -8.35 10.88 -5.73
C LEU A 97 -8.55 9.79 -4.66
N LEU A 98 -7.72 8.75 -4.69
CA LEU A 98 -7.79 7.68 -3.70
C LEU A 98 -7.57 8.21 -2.27
N MET A 99 -6.57 9.09 -2.07
CA MET A 99 -6.33 9.72 -0.77
C MET A 99 -7.51 10.54 -0.25
N LYS A 100 -8.22 11.27 -1.13
CA LYS A 100 -9.39 12.07 -0.74
C LYS A 100 -10.58 11.20 -0.32
N GLU A 101 -10.73 10.03 -0.93
CA GLU A 101 -11.81 9.12 -0.61
C GLU A 101 -11.51 8.31 0.66
N LEU A 102 -10.23 8.05 0.96
CA LEU A 102 -9.80 7.29 2.14
C LEU A 102 -10.03 8.08 3.43
N LYS A 103 -10.72 7.44 4.39
CA LYS A 103 -10.95 7.97 5.75
C LYS A 103 -10.07 7.31 6.82
N MET A 104 -8.97 6.71 6.40
CA MET A 104 -8.01 5.99 7.24
C MET A 104 -6.61 6.59 7.07
N PRO A 105 -5.64 6.24 7.94
CA PRO A 105 -4.27 6.68 7.78
C PRO A 105 -3.68 6.27 6.42
N VAL A 106 -2.94 7.18 5.80
CA VAL A 106 -2.31 6.95 4.49
C VAL A 106 -0.85 7.34 4.54
N ILE A 107 0.03 6.49 4.02
CA ILE A 107 1.41 6.82 3.73
C ILE A 107 1.50 7.40 2.32
N ARG A 108 2.11 8.56 2.18
CA ARG A 108 2.40 9.17 0.87
C ARG A 108 3.80 9.73 0.78
N LEU A 109 4.27 9.92 -0.46
CA LEU A 109 5.54 10.57 -0.74
C LEU A 109 5.36 12.09 -0.82
N LYS A 110 5.85 12.81 0.17
CA LYS A 110 5.81 14.28 0.21
C LYS A 110 7.02 14.89 -0.47
N GLN A 111 6.74 15.87 -1.34
CA GLN A 111 7.73 16.65 -2.09
C GLN A 111 8.75 15.81 -2.86
N LYS A 112 8.45 14.54 -3.13
CA LYS A 112 9.39 13.59 -3.73
C LYS A 112 10.70 13.47 -2.95
N LYS A 113 10.63 13.56 -1.62
CA LYS A 113 11.78 13.54 -0.72
C LYS A 113 11.65 12.57 0.45
N TYR A 114 10.48 12.50 1.07
CA TYR A 114 10.26 11.69 2.28
C TYR A 114 8.83 11.16 2.35
N LEU A 115 8.64 10.05 3.05
CA LEU A 115 7.32 9.52 3.35
C LEU A 115 6.72 10.23 4.57
N MET A 116 5.40 10.36 4.58
CA MET A 116 4.66 10.81 5.76
C MET A 116 3.35 10.04 5.90
N ILE A 117 2.89 9.89 7.13
CA ILE A 117 1.54 9.42 7.44
C ILE A 117 0.62 10.65 7.51
N GLU A 118 -0.47 10.64 6.76
CA GLU A 118 -1.57 11.60 6.83
C GLU A 118 -2.84 10.91 7.36
N ASN A 119 -3.84 11.69 7.77
CA ASN A 119 -5.12 11.21 8.33
C ASN A 119 -4.98 10.38 9.63
N VAL A 120 -4.02 10.73 10.48
CA VAL A 120 -3.94 10.23 11.86
C VAL A 120 -4.83 11.12 12.73
N LEU A 121 -5.78 10.54 13.47
CA LEU A 121 -6.66 11.23 14.42
C LEU A 121 -5.90 11.66 15.68
#